data_AF-A0A435I945-F1
#
_entry.id   AF-A0A435I945-F1
#
_cell.length_a   1.000
_cell.length_b   1.000
_cell.length_c   1.000
_cell.angle_alpha   90.00
_cell.angle_beta   90.00
_cell.angle_gamma   90.00
#
_symmetry.space_group_name_H-M   'P 1'
#
loop_
_entity.id
_entity.type
_entity.pdbx_description
1 polymer ?
#
loop_
_entity_poly.entity_id
_entity_poly.type
_entity_poly.pdbx_seq_one_letter_code
_entity_poly.pdbx_strand_id
1 'polypeptide(L)'
;MASAAEQLASNLNFSAFAKAEDLKKRIWFTIGALLVYRLGTYIPLPGINPDAFAQAFSSQSKGVLGMFNMFAGGAVQRMAIFALGIMPYISASIIMQLMTSVIPSLEALKKEGEQGRKVINQYTRYGTVLLALVQAYGISVGLEGGNGIVSDPGMFFRISTVVTLVGGTMFLMWLGEQITARGIGNGISLIIFSGIVAGLPHAISGTLELGRTGALSTGLILAIIVLAIVVIALIVFFERAQRRLLIQYPKRQVGNRMFQGDTSHLPLKLNTSGVIPPIFASSLLLLPATVAGFSQTTNLPAWASTVLASLGHGQPLYMLFYAAMIVFFAFFYTAIVFNPKDTADQLKKHSGFIPGYRPGERTADYIDYVLTRIT
;
A
#
# COMPACT_ATOMS: atom_id res chain seq x y z
N MET A 1 30.68 -20.59 -17.66
CA MET A 1 29.64 -20.17 -16.69
C MET A 1 29.33 -18.72 -16.99
N ALA A 2 28.20 -18.44 -17.63
CA ALA A 2 27.82 -17.07 -17.99
C ALA A 2 27.59 -16.26 -16.71
N SER A 3 28.12 -15.03 -16.68
CA SER A 3 28.04 -14.14 -15.52
C SER A 3 26.57 -13.82 -15.20
N ALA A 4 26.22 -13.58 -13.93
CA ALA A 4 24.87 -13.17 -13.53
C ALA A 4 24.36 -11.92 -14.29
N ALA A 5 25.29 -11.11 -14.83
CA ALA A 5 24.99 -9.99 -15.72
C ALA A 5 24.52 -10.45 -17.13
N GLU A 6 25.10 -11.52 -17.69
CA GLU A 6 24.68 -12.10 -18.97
C GLU A 6 23.31 -12.79 -18.86
N GLN A 7 23.00 -13.41 -17.72
CA GLN A 7 21.66 -13.97 -17.47
C GLN A 7 20.59 -12.89 -17.22
N LEU A 8 20.96 -11.72 -16.70
CA LEU A 8 20.06 -10.56 -16.61
C LEU A 8 19.82 -9.92 -17.98
N ALA A 9 20.89 -9.78 -18.80
CA ALA A 9 20.78 -9.26 -20.16
C ALA A 9 20.02 -10.22 -21.09
N SER A 10 20.19 -11.54 -20.94
CA SER A 10 19.46 -12.54 -21.74
C SER A 10 17.98 -12.66 -21.39
N ASN A 11 17.59 -12.25 -20.17
CA ASN A 11 16.19 -12.20 -19.72
C ASN A 11 15.48 -10.88 -20.04
N LEU A 12 16.23 -9.82 -20.37
CA LEU A 12 15.68 -8.59 -20.95
C LEU A 12 15.56 -8.76 -22.46
N ASN A 13 14.63 -9.62 -22.88
CA ASN A 13 14.43 -9.92 -24.29
C ASN A 13 13.68 -8.76 -24.98
N PHE A 14 14.35 -7.63 -25.17
CA PHE A 14 13.81 -6.43 -25.86
C PHE A 14 13.28 -6.76 -27.27
N SER A 15 13.76 -7.84 -27.90
CA SER A 15 13.25 -8.36 -29.17
C SER A 15 11.83 -8.96 -29.07
N ALA A 16 11.50 -9.60 -27.94
CA ALA A 16 10.16 -10.10 -27.64
C ALA A 16 9.21 -8.95 -27.27
N PHE A 17 9.71 -7.95 -26.53
CA PHE A 17 8.98 -6.69 -26.28
C PHE A 17 8.68 -5.93 -27.58
N ALA A 18 9.58 -5.97 -28.57
CA ALA A 18 9.37 -5.33 -29.86
C ALA A 18 8.24 -5.99 -30.68
N LYS A 19 8.04 -7.30 -30.55
CA LYS A 19 7.01 -8.08 -31.25
C LYS A 19 5.63 -8.05 -30.57
N ALA A 20 5.56 -7.73 -29.28
CA ALA A 20 4.31 -7.69 -28.52
C ALA A 20 3.64 -6.30 -28.62
N GLU A 21 2.93 -6.02 -29.73
CA GLU A 21 2.19 -4.76 -29.92
C GLU A 21 1.17 -4.48 -28.80
N ASP A 22 0.49 -5.53 -28.31
CA ASP A 22 -0.49 -5.39 -27.23
C ASP A 22 0.18 -4.94 -25.92
N LEU A 23 1.35 -5.49 -25.58
CA LEU A 23 2.06 -5.10 -24.37
C LEU A 23 2.50 -3.62 -24.45
N LYS A 24 2.98 -3.18 -25.62
CA LYS A 24 3.32 -1.76 -25.86
C LYS A 24 2.11 -0.86 -25.66
N LYS A 25 0.94 -1.20 -26.22
CA LYS A 25 -0.30 -0.43 -26.04
C LYS A 25 -0.69 -0.30 -24.57
N ARG A 26 -0.59 -1.40 -23.81
CA ARG A 26 -0.87 -1.39 -22.35
C ARG A 26 0.12 -0.52 -21.56
N ILE A 27 1.41 -0.56 -21.92
CA ILE A 27 2.43 0.29 -21.29
C ILE A 27 2.16 1.77 -21.59
N TRP A 28 1.92 2.14 -22.86
CA TRP A 28 1.61 3.52 -23.24
C TRP A 28 0.34 4.04 -22.57
N PHE A 29 -0.70 3.21 -22.47
CA PHE A 29 -1.91 3.55 -21.71
C PHE A 29 -1.59 3.82 -20.23
N THR A 30 -0.77 2.96 -19.63
CA THR A 30 -0.36 3.10 -18.22
C THR A 30 0.44 4.39 -18.00
N ILE A 31 1.42 4.69 -18.86
CA ILE A 31 2.22 5.92 -18.78
C ILE A 31 1.32 7.15 -18.97
N GLY A 32 0.42 7.12 -19.96
CA GLY A 32 -0.53 8.20 -20.18
C GLY A 32 -1.43 8.46 -18.97
N ALA A 33 -1.96 7.39 -18.35
CA ALA A 33 -2.75 7.49 -17.12
C ALA A 33 -1.94 8.07 -15.95
N LEU A 34 -0.68 7.61 -15.76
CA LEU A 34 0.20 8.16 -14.71
C LEU A 34 0.54 9.64 -14.95
N LEU A 35 0.66 10.06 -16.21
CA LEU A 35 0.87 11.46 -16.58
C LEU A 35 -0.36 12.30 -16.21
N VAL A 36 -1.57 11.81 -16.49
CA VAL A 36 -2.83 12.47 -16.08
C VAL A 36 -2.92 12.58 -14.55
N TYR A 37 -2.60 11.50 -13.82
CA TYR A 37 -2.48 11.53 -12.37
C TYR A 37 -1.52 12.63 -11.92
N ARG A 38 -0.33 12.68 -12.52
CA ARG A 38 0.69 13.65 -12.15
C ARG A 38 0.24 15.09 -12.41
N LEU A 39 -0.37 15.38 -13.55
CA LEU A 39 -0.90 16.71 -13.85
C LEU A 39 -1.92 17.16 -12.82
N GLY A 40 -2.82 16.26 -12.38
CA GLY A 40 -3.79 16.60 -11.33
C GLY A 40 -3.17 16.88 -9.96
N THR A 41 -1.96 16.38 -9.66
CA THR A 41 -1.24 16.77 -8.42
C THR A 41 -0.70 18.21 -8.42
N TYR A 42 -0.80 18.92 -9.55
CA TYR A 42 -0.44 20.34 -9.67
C TYR A 42 -1.65 21.27 -9.77
N ILE A 43 -2.87 20.74 -9.89
CA ILE A 43 -4.09 21.55 -9.95
C ILE A 43 -4.52 21.85 -8.50
N PRO A 44 -4.39 23.10 -8.00
CA PRO A 44 -4.76 23.45 -6.63
C PRO A 44 -6.27 23.41 -6.43
N LEU A 45 -6.68 23.17 -5.19
CA LEU A 45 -8.07 23.27 -4.77
C LEU A 45 -8.57 24.72 -4.88
N PRO A 46 -9.82 24.94 -5.34
CA PRO A 46 -10.39 26.28 -5.42
C PRO A 46 -10.60 26.87 -4.02
N GLY A 47 -10.27 28.16 -3.84
CA GLY A 47 -10.49 28.89 -2.60
C GLY A 47 -9.38 28.78 -1.54
N ILE A 48 -8.24 28.15 -1.87
CA ILE A 48 -7.09 28.02 -0.97
C ILE A 48 -5.89 28.78 -1.54
N ASN A 49 -5.15 29.48 -0.68
CA ASN A 49 -3.85 30.03 -1.02
C ASN A 49 -2.76 28.95 -0.84
N PRO A 50 -2.19 28.40 -1.93
CA PRO A 50 -1.23 27.31 -1.86
C PRO A 50 0.08 27.71 -1.17
N ASP A 51 0.50 28.97 -1.26
CA ASP A 51 1.74 29.44 -0.65
C ASP A 51 1.62 29.58 0.87
N ALA A 52 0.48 30.10 1.34
CA ALA A 52 0.16 30.17 2.76
C ALA A 52 0.05 28.76 3.37
N PHE A 53 -0.59 27.84 2.67
CA PHE A 53 -0.66 26.44 3.09
C PHE A 53 0.71 25.77 3.09
N ALA A 54 1.54 25.98 2.07
CA ALA A 54 2.87 25.40 2.01
C ALA A 54 3.77 25.86 3.17
N GLN A 55 3.65 27.12 3.61
CA GLN A 55 4.37 27.63 4.78
C GLN A 55 3.85 27.05 6.10
N ALA A 56 2.54 26.92 6.26
CA ALA A 56 1.97 26.22 7.42
C ALA A 56 2.38 24.72 7.43
N PHE A 57 2.40 24.09 6.26
CA PHE A 57 2.78 22.70 6.08
C PHE A 57 4.26 22.46 6.36
N SER A 58 5.16 23.38 5.99
CA SER A 58 6.61 23.23 6.25
C SER A 58 6.91 23.15 7.76
N SER A 59 6.15 23.90 8.57
CA SER A 59 6.25 23.89 10.03
C SER A 59 5.77 22.57 10.66
N GLN A 60 4.78 21.92 10.05
CA GLN A 60 4.20 20.64 10.50
C GLN A 60 4.69 19.41 9.71
N SER A 61 5.62 19.60 8.77
CA SER A 61 6.10 18.57 7.83
C SER A 61 6.83 17.41 8.52
N LYS A 62 7.30 17.62 9.75
CA LYS A 62 7.97 16.63 10.59
C LYS A 62 6.94 15.73 11.29
N GLY A 63 6.20 14.93 10.53
CA GLY A 63 5.24 14.00 11.11
C GLY A 63 4.41 13.19 10.10
N VAL A 64 3.26 12.70 10.55
CA VAL A 64 2.39 11.79 9.76
C VAL A 64 1.95 12.45 8.46
N LEU A 65 1.70 13.77 8.51
CA LEU A 65 1.40 14.61 7.35
C LEU A 65 2.48 14.55 6.26
N GLY A 66 3.76 14.44 6.65
CA GLY A 66 4.87 14.25 5.72
C GLY A 66 4.85 12.87 5.05
N MET A 67 4.53 11.81 5.79
CA MET A 67 4.37 10.45 5.22
C MET A 67 3.19 10.39 4.24
N PHE A 68 2.09 11.04 4.58
CA PHE A 68 0.92 11.16 3.71
C PHE A 68 1.26 11.94 2.43
N ASN A 69 2.00 13.04 2.54
CA ASN A 69 2.48 13.80 1.40
C ASN A 69 3.41 12.98 0.49
N MET A 70 4.24 12.10 1.06
CA MET A 70 5.08 11.18 0.29
C MET A 70 4.24 10.20 -0.53
N PHE A 71 3.21 9.60 0.06
CA PHE A 71 2.32 8.68 -0.68
C PHE A 71 1.48 9.38 -1.73
N ALA A 72 1.06 10.62 -1.48
CA ALA A 72 0.31 11.45 -2.42
C ALA A 72 1.21 12.18 -3.43
N GLY A 73 2.52 11.92 -3.45
CA GLY A 73 3.47 12.51 -4.40
C GLY A 73 3.59 14.03 -4.36
N GLY A 74 3.39 14.65 -3.19
CA GLY A 74 3.44 16.10 -3.01
C GLY A 74 2.09 16.81 -3.17
N ALA A 75 1.01 16.08 -3.45
CA ALA A 75 -0.32 16.68 -3.66
C ALA A 75 -0.89 17.34 -2.39
N VAL A 76 -0.48 16.88 -1.21
CA VAL A 76 -0.93 17.41 0.08
C VAL A 76 -0.29 18.76 0.34
N GLN A 77 1.03 18.86 0.19
CA GLN A 77 1.78 20.10 0.37
C GLN A 77 1.29 21.21 -0.55
N ARG A 78 0.85 20.87 -1.77
CA ARG A 78 0.33 21.81 -2.76
C ARG A 78 -1.18 22.03 -2.67
N MET A 79 -1.83 21.31 -1.76
CA MET A 79 -3.26 21.29 -1.62
C MET A 79 -3.99 21.10 -2.95
N ALA A 80 -3.58 20.07 -3.70
CA ALA A 80 -4.11 19.76 -5.00
C ALA A 80 -5.45 19.01 -4.92
N ILE A 81 -6.18 18.92 -6.02
CA ILE A 81 -7.43 18.16 -6.15
C ILE A 81 -7.30 16.68 -5.73
N PHE A 82 -6.07 16.14 -5.76
CA PHE A 82 -5.72 14.79 -5.35
C PHE A 82 -5.08 14.71 -3.96
N ALA A 83 -5.29 15.70 -3.09
CA ALA A 83 -4.69 15.71 -1.76
C ALA A 83 -5.05 14.48 -0.92
N LEU A 84 -6.26 13.93 -1.03
CA LEU A 84 -6.66 12.67 -0.37
C LEU A 84 -5.98 11.42 -0.96
N GLY A 85 -5.49 11.50 -2.20
CA GLY A 85 -4.91 10.38 -2.92
C GLY A 85 -5.88 9.19 -3.04
N ILE A 86 -5.34 7.98 -2.93
CA ILE A 86 -6.12 6.72 -2.94
C ILE A 86 -6.34 6.18 -1.52
N MET A 87 -5.96 6.94 -0.48
CA MET A 87 -6.03 6.49 0.92
C MET A 87 -7.44 6.12 1.40
N PRO A 88 -8.51 6.84 1.04
CA PRO A 88 -9.87 6.42 1.38
C PRO A 88 -10.23 5.05 0.81
N TYR A 89 -9.77 4.74 -0.42
CA TYR A 89 -9.99 3.44 -1.05
C TYR A 89 -9.19 2.35 -0.37
N ILE A 90 -7.92 2.61 -0.07
CA ILE A 90 -7.05 1.68 0.66
C ILE A 90 -7.74 1.31 1.98
N SER A 91 -8.16 2.31 2.74
CA SER A 91 -8.87 2.12 4.02
C SER A 91 -10.18 1.33 3.85
N ALA A 92 -10.99 1.64 2.83
CA ALA A 92 -12.23 0.90 2.57
C ALA A 92 -11.97 -0.56 2.16
N SER A 93 -10.98 -0.80 1.29
CA SER A 93 -10.64 -2.15 0.80
C SER A 93 -10.18 -3.06 1.93
N ILE A 94 -9.48 -2.47 2.89
CA ILE A 94 -9.03 -3.08 4.12
C ILE A 94 -10.23 -3.47 4.97
N ILE A 95 -11.14 -2.52 5.18
CA ILE A 95 -12.25 -2.72 6.11
C ILE A 95 -13.09 -3.86 5.56
N MET A 96 -13.30 -3.87 4.25
CA MET A 96 -13.95 -4.98 3.56
C MET A 96 -13.18 -6.30 3.67
N GLN A 97 -11.85 -6.30 3.58
CA GLN A 97 -11.05 -7.53 3.76
C GLN A 97 -11.20 -8.10 5.18
N LEU A 98 -11.15 -7.25 6.21
CA LEU A 98 -11.35 -7.65 7.61
C LEU A 98 -12.80 -8.08 7.86
N MET A 99 -13.77 -7.37 7.31
CA MET A 99 -15.18 -7.78 7.40
C MET A 99 -15.42 -9.12 6.71
N THR A 100 -14.72 -9.42 5.62
CA THR A 100 -14.84 -10.69 4.90
C THR A 100 -14.34 -11.88 5.72
N SER A 101 -13.38 -11.69 6.63
CA SER A 101 -12.90 -12.76 7.51
C SER A 101 -13.74 -12.94 8.78
N VAL A 102 -14.42 -11.87 9.23
CA VAL A 102 -15.26 -11.90 10.44
C VAL A 102 -16.71 -12.29 10.12
N ILE A 103 -17.22 -11.91 8.96
CA ILE A 103 -18.63 -12.08 8.59
C ILE A 103 -18.76 -13.29 7.63
N PRO A 104 -19.42 -14.39 8.04
CA PRO A 104 -19.54 -15.61 7.24
C PRO A 104 -20.25 -15.42 5.90
N SER A 105 -21.20 -14.48 5.81
CA SER A 105 -21.91 -14.20 4.55
C SER A 105 -20.99 -13.56 3.50
N LEU A 106 -20.07 -12.68 3.92
CA LEU A 106 -19.07 -12.10 3.02
C LEU A 106 -18.01 -13.13 2.63
N GLU A 107 -17.63 -14.03 3.56
CA GLU A 107 -16.74 -15.15 3.26
C GLU A 107 -17.35 -16.10 2.22
N ALA A 108 -18.64 -16.42 2.35
CA ALA A 108 -19.37 -17.21 1.35
C ALA A 108 -19.36 -16.54 -0.02
N LEU A 109 -19.60 -15.23 -0.07
CA LEU A 109 -19.50 -14.43 -1.29
C LEU A 109 -18.09 -14.52 -1.91
N LYS A 110 -17.03 -14.46 -1.10
CA LYS A 110 -15.66 -14.64 -1.59
C LYS A 110 -15.43 -16.04 -2.20
N LYS A 111 -16.12 -17.07 -1.71
CA LYS A 111 -16.06 -18.46 -2.21
C LYS A 111 -16.85 -18.67 -3.51
N GLU A 112 -17.81 -17.79 -3.84
CA GLU A 112 -18.55 -17.81 -5.12
C GLU A 112 -17.69 -17.42 -6.35
N GLY A 113 -16.43 -17.03 -6.14
CA GLY A 113 -15.47 -16.77 -7.22
C GLY A 113 -15.54 -15.33 -7.74
N GLU A 114 -15.57 -15.16 -9.07
CA GLU A 114 -15.49 -13.82 -9.68
C GLU A 114 -16.72 -12.94 -9.40
N GLN A 115 -17.92 -13.53 -9.36
CA GLN A 115 -19.15 -12.76 -9.12
C GLN A 115 -19.15 -12.16 -7.71
N GLY A 116 -18.85 -12.95 -6.67
CA GLY A 116 -18.79 -12.43 -5.32
C GLY A 116 -17.66 -11.44 -5.08
N ARG A 117 -16.50 -11.60 -5.75
CA ARG A 117 -15.44 -10.57 -5.75
C ARG A 117 -15.90 -9.23 -6.32
N LYS A 118 -16.76 -9.22 -7.36
CA LYS A 118 -17.33 -7.98 -7.90
C LYS A 118 -18.23 -7.28 -6.88
N VAL A 119 -19.03 -8.02 -6.12
CA VAL A 119 -19.90 -7.47 -5.08
C VAL A 119 -19.08 -6.90 -3.91
N ILE A 120 -18.04 -7.60 -3.45
CA ILE A 120 -17.12 -7.09 -2.42
C ILE A 120 -16.43 -5.80 -2.89
N ASN A 121 -16.02 -5.75 -4.15
CA ASN A 121 -15.46 -4.54 -4.74
C ASN A 121 -16.50 -3.40 -4.80
N GLN A 122 -17.76 -3.69 -5.07
CA GLN A 122 -18.83 -2.68 -5.06
C GLN A 122 -19.04 -2.10 -3.65
N TYR A 123 -19.06 -2.94 -2.60
CA TYR A 123 -19.09 -2.46 -1.22
C TYR A 123 -17.84 -1.65 -0.85
N THR A 124 -16.68 -2.06 -1.34
CA THR A 124 -15.43 -1.31 -1.17
C THR A 124 -15.54 0.10 -1.79
N ARG A 125 -16.13 0.22 -2.99
CA ARG A 125 -16.37 1.52 -3.64
C ARG A 125 -17.33 2.39 -2.82
N TYR A 126 -18.43 1.85 -2.31
CA TYR A 126 -19.34 2.61 -1.46
C TYR A 126 -18.68 3.06 -0.15
N GLY A 127 -17.92 2.17 0.49
CA GLY A 127 -17.12 2.52 1.68
C GLY A 127 -16.10 3.62 1.38
N THR A 128 -15.49 3.59 0.19
CA THR A 128 -14.54 4.62 -0.26
C THR A 128 -15.20 5.99 -0.33
N VAL A 129 -16.40 6.09 -0.93
CA VAL A 129 -17.13 7.36 -1.03
C VAL A 129 -17.46 7.91 0.35
N LEU A 130 -17.95 7.05 1.25
CA LEU A 130 -18.33 7.45 2.60
C LEU A 130 -17.11 7.94 3.41
N LEU A 131 -16.00 7.20 3.36
CA LEU A 131 -14.77 7.60 4.04
C LEU A 131 -14.18 8.88 3.43
N ALA A 132 -14.19 9.01 2.10
CA ALA A 132 -13.72 10.20 1.42
C ALA A 132 -14.56 11.43 1.80
N LEU A 133 -15.88 11.29 1.90
CA LEU A 133 -16.77 12.38 2.34
C LEU A 133 -16.44 12.84 3.77
N VAL A 134 -16.29 11.90 4.71
CA VAL A 134 -15.99 12.23 6.11
C VAL A 134 -14.60 12.86 6.23
N GLN A 135 -13.59 12.30 5.56
CA GLN A 135 -12.22 12.84 5.58
C GLN A 135 -12.13 14.20 4.87
N ALA A 136 -12.78 14.37 3.72
CA ALA A 136 -12.81 15.64 3.00
C ALA A 136 -13.51 16.73 3.81
N TYR A 137 -14.60 16.39 4.51
CA TYR A 137 -15.29 17.31 5.40
C TYR A 137 -14.40 17.71 6.58
N GLY A 138 -13.74 16.75 7.22
CA GLY A 138 -12.77 17.03 8.28
C GLY A 138 -11.68 17.97 7.79
N ILE A 139 -11.01 17.63 6.69
CA ILE A 139 -9.96 18.48 6.10
C ILE A 139 -10.50 19.88 5.80
N SER A 140 -11.69 20.01 5.21
CA SER A 140 -12.29 21.30 4.90
C SER A 140 -12.50 22.18 6.14
N VAL A 141 -13.04 21.63 7.22
CA VAL A 141 -13.23 22.35 8.49
C VAL A 141 -11.88 22.70 9.12
N GLY A 142 -10.89 21.81 9.04
CA GLY A 142 -9.54 22.05 9.55
C GLY A 142 -8.82 23.20 8.84
N LEU A 143 -9.04 23.37 7.53
CA LEU A 143 -8.43 24.45 6.75
C LEU A 143 -9.03 25.81 7.06
N GLU A 144 -10.33 25.87 7.33
CA GLU A 144 -10.98 27.12 7.73
C GLU A 144 -10.47 27.64 9.08
N GLY A 145 -10.02 26.75 9.96
CA GLY A 145 -9.36 27.12 11.21
C GLY A 145 -7.95 27.70 11.03
N GLY A 146 -7.37 27.60 9.82
CA GLY A 146 -6.05 28.12 9.51
C GLY A 146 -6.08 29.58 9.05
N ASN A 147 -5.48 30.48 9.83
CA ASN A 147 -5.39 31.90 9.51
C ASN A 147 -4.79 32.14 8.11
N GLY A 148 -5.56 32.70 7.19
CA GLY A 148 -5.11 33.12 5.85
C GLY A 148 -4.93 31.99 4.83
N ILE A 149 -5.32 30.76 5.15
CA ILE A 149 -5.26 29.61 4.21
C ILE A 149 -6.43 29.63 3.23
N VAL A 150 -7.61 30.04 3.69
CA VAL A 150 -8.84 30.10 2.90
C VAL A 150 -9.16 31.55 2.57
N SER A 151 -9.37 31.84 1.28
CA SER A 151 -9.66 33.21 0.82
C SER A 151 -11.01 33.72 1.32
N ASP A 152 -12.04 32.86 1.30
CA ASP A 152 -13.40 33.14 1.79
C ASP A 152 -13.93 31.94 2.59
N PRO A 153 -13.79 31.94 3.93
CA PRO A 153 -14.36 30.90 4.78
C PRO A 153 -15.90 30.91 4.71
N GLY A 154 -16.51 29.76 4.42
CA GLY A 154 -17.97 29.68 4.31
C GLY A 154 -18.50 28.32 3.85
N MET A 155 -19.82 28.13 3.97
CA MET A 155 -20.47 26.86 3.58
C MET A 155 -20.22 26.50 2.11
N PHE A 156 -20.07 27.51 1.24
CA PHE A 156 -19.71 27.32 -0.16
C PHE A 156 -18.31 26.72 -0.33
N PHE A 157 -17.31 27.19 0.43
CA PHE A 157 -15.96 26.63 0.45
C PHE A 157 -15.96 25.18 0.94
N ARG A 158 -16.76 24.86 1.96
CA ARG A 158 -16.85 23.49 2.46
C ARG A 158 -17.41 22.53 1.44
N ILE A 159 -18.53 22.89 0.82
CA ILE A 159 -19.18 22.04 -0.18
C ILE A 159 -18.27 21.90 -1.40
N SER A 160 -17.68 23.00 -1.90
CA SER A 160 -16.79 22.94 -3.06
C SER A 160 -15.56 22.08 -2.78
N THR A 161 -14.91 22.26 -1.62
CA THR A 161 -13.74 21.47 -1.20
C THR A 161 -14.09 19.99 -1.07
N VAL A 162 -15.20 19.65 -0.42
CA VAL A 162 -15.65 18.26 -0.26
C VAL A 162 -15.93 17.61 -1.61
N VAL A 163 -16.66 18.29 -2.49
CA VAL A 163 -16.98 17.77 -3.83
C VAL A 163 -15.71 17.59 -4.67
N THR A 164 -14.78 18.54 -4.62
CA THR A 164 -13.51 18.44 -5.36
C THR A 164 -12.63 17.31 -4.83
N LEU A 165 -12.48 17.17 -3.52
CA LEU A 165 -11.67 16.10 -2.90
C LEU A 165 -12.26 14.70 -3.11
N VAL A 166 -13.57 14.56 -2.95
CA VAL A 166 -14.28 13.29 -3.20
C VAL A 166 -14.24 12.95 -4.68
N GLY A 167 -14.54 13.93 -5.55
CA GLY A 167 -14.47 13.77 -7.00
C GLY A 167 -13.07 13.38 -7.47
N GLY A 168 -12.03 14.03 -6.93
CA GLY A 168 -10.64 13.69 -7.19
C GLY A 168 -10.28 12.26 -6.79
N THR A 169 -10.66 11.85 -5.57
CA THR A 169 -10.45 10.48 -5.07
C THR A 169 -11.16 9.44 -5.93
N MET A 170 -12.41 9.70 -6.32
CA MET A 170 -13.20 8.82 -7.18
C MET A 170 -12.61 8.71 -8.58
N PHE A 171 -12.11 9.81 -9.12
CA PHE A 171 -11.39 9.81 -10.39
C PHE A 171 -10.10 8.97 -10.31
N LEU A 172 -9.33 9.08 -9.23
CA LEU A 172 -8.12 8.26 -9.04
C LEU A 172 -8.43 6.76 -8.91
N MET A 173 -9.50 6.42 -8.19
CA MET A 173 -9.97 5.05 -8.09
C MET A 173 -10.35 4.52 -9.47
N TRP A 174 -11.13 5.27 -10.24
CA TRP A 174 -11.49 4.92 -11.61
C TRP A 174 -10.26 4.76 -12.51
N LEU A 175 -9.30 5.70 -12.44
CA LEU A 175 -8.05 5.65 -13.19
C LEU A 175 -7.26 4.38 -12.84
N GLY A 176 -7.14 4.05 -11.56
CA GLY A 176 -6.48 2.82 -11.08
C GLY A 176 -7.16 1.54 -11.59
N GLU A 177 -8.48 1.52 -11.65
CA GLU A 177 -9.23 0.41 -12.22
C GLU A 177 -9.02 0.30 -13.74
N GLN A 178 -8.99 1.43 -14.46
CA GLN A 178 -8.67 1.42 -15.90
C GLN A 178 -7.26 0.93 -16.18
N ILE A 179 -6.27 1.34 -15.39
CA ILE A 179 -4.89 0.82 -15.49
C ILE A 179 -4.88 -0.68 -15.22
N THR A 180 -5.67 -1.18 -14.26
CA THR A 180 -5.73 -2.62 -13.97
C THR A 180 -6.38 -3.41 -15.13
N ALA A 181 -7.40 -2.85 -15.77
CA ALA A 181 -8.13 -3.52 -16.85
C ALA A 181 -7.40 -3.48 -18.20
N ARG A 182 -6.80 -2.32 -18.55
CA ARG A 182 -6.21 -2.05 -19.87
C ARG A 182 -4.71 -1.83 -19.85
N GLY A 183 -4.12 -1.66 -18.68
CA GLY A 183 -2.69 -1.39 -18.50
C GLY A 183 -1.92 -2.63 -18.06
N ILE A 184 -0.84 -2.37 -17.32
CA ILE A 184 0.03 -3.40 -16.74
C ILE A 184 -0.07 -3.40 -15.21
N GLY A 185 -0.10 -4.59 -14.61
CA GLY A 185 -0.09 -4.73 -13.15
C GLY A 185 -1.36 -4.25 -12.45
N ASN A 186 -1.23 -3.92 -11.15
CA ASN A 186 -2.31 -3.34 -10.34
C ASN A 186 -2.22 -1.82 -10.41
N GLY A 187 -3.23 -1.18 -10.99
CA GLY A 187 -3.22 0.26 -11.23
C GLY A 187 -3.17 1.10 -9.96
N ILE A 188 -3.79 0.63 -8.87
CA ILE A 188 -3.78 1.34 -7.59
C ILE A 188 -2.37 1.33 -7.00
N SER A 189 -1.70 0.17 -7.02
CA SER A 189 -0.31 0.05 -6.59
C SER A 189 0.63 0.91 -7.44
N LEU A 190 0.38 1.00 -8.76
CA LEU A 190 1.18 1.84 -9.65
C LEU A 190 1.00 3.34 -9.40
N ILE A 191 -0.20 3.81 -9.06
CA ILE A 191 -0.41 5.22 -8.70
C ILE A 191 0.35 5.57 -7.41
N ILE A 192 0.28 4.71 -6.39
CA ILE A 192 1.04 4.89 -5.14
C ILE A 192 2.55 4.90 -5.44
N PHE A 193 3.03 3.93 -6.20
CA PHE A 193 4.43 3.84 -6.62
C PHE A 193 4.88 5.10 -7.35
N SER A 194 4.09 5.57 -8.32
CA SER A 194 4.37 6.81 -9.05
C SER A 194 4.42 8.03 -8.13
N GLY A 195 3.53 8.10 -7.12
CA GLY A 195 3.54 9.15 -6.12
C GLY A 195 4.84 9.19 -5.31
N ILE A 196 5.26 8.04 -4.76
CA ILE A 196 6.49 7.93 -3.96
C ILE A 196 7.73 8.26 -4.82
N VAL A 197 7.79 7.68 -6.02
CA VAL A 197 8.94 7.86 -6.93
C VAL A 197 9.05 9.32 -7.39
N ALA A 198 7.94 10.03 -7.54
CA ALA A 198 7.97 11.45 -7.89
C ALA A 198 8.60 12.34 -6.80
N GLY A 199 8.68 11.88 -5.55
CA GLY A 199 9.36 12.57 -4.45
C GLY A 199 10.88 12.34 -4.41
N LEU A 200 11.37 11.22 -4.96
CA LEU A 200 12.79 10.84 -4.93
C LEU A 200 13.73 11.90 -5.56
N PRO A 201 13.44 12.48 -6.74
CA PRO A 201 14.31 13.48 -7.33
C PRO A 201 14.53 14.69 -6.42
N HIS A 202 13.48 15.14 -5.73
CA HIS A 202 13.56 16.29 -4.84
C HIS A 202 14.36 15.97 -3.56
N ALA A 203 14.21 14.75 -3.03
CA ALA A 203 15.01 14.28 -1.91
C ALA A 203 16.50 14.18 -2.26
N ILE A 204 16.82 13.69 -3.47
CA ILE A 204 18.20 13.62 -3.96
C ILE A 204 18.78 15.02 -4.18
N SER A 205 18.05 15.92 -4.84
CA SER A 205 18.52 17.30 -5.07
C SER A 205 18.73 18.05 -3.76
N GLY A 206 17.81 17.91 -2.80
CA GLY A 206 17.94 18.53 -1.47
C GLY A 206 19.14 17.99 -0.69
N THR A 207 19.39 16.68 -0.76
CA THR A 207 20.56 16.06 -0.10
C THR A 207 21.87 16.52 -0.73
N LEU A 208 21.93 16.64 -2.07
CA LEU A 208 23.10 17.16 -2.78
C LEU A 208 23.33 18.64 -2.47
N GLU A 209 22.28 19.45 -2.35
CA GLU A 209 22.38 20.85 -1.98
C GLU A 209 22.90 21.01 -0.54
N LEU A 210 22.45 20.19 0.41
CA LEU A 210 22.98 20.14 1.77
C LEU A 210 24.46 19.74 1.83
N GLY A 211 24.91 18.89 0.89
CA GLY A 211 26.33 18.60 0.69
C GLY A 211 27.11 19.80 0.13
N ARG A 212 26.50 20.54 -0.81
CA ARG A 212 27.10 21.75 -1.41
C ARG A 212 27.25 22.90 -0.41
N THR A 213 26.28 23.08 0.49
CA THR A 213 26.31 24.11 1.53
C THR A 213 27.24 23.76 2.70
N GLY A 214 27.83 22.56 2.71
CA GLY A 214 28.69 22.08 3.79
C GLY A 214 27.94 21.68 5.07
N ALA A 215 26.60 21.68 5.06
CA ALA A 215 25.78 21.27 6.19
C ALA A 215 25.84 19.75 6.46
N LEU A 216 26.11 18.96 5.41
CA LEU A 216 26.39 17.53 5.51
C LEU A 216 27.77 17.21 4.94
N SER A 217 28.54 16.39 5.65
CA SER A 217 29.82 15.91 5.14
C SER A 217 29.62 15.00 3.93
N THR A 218 30.49 15.11 2.93
CA THR A 218 30.47 14.25 1.74
C THR A 218 30.55 12.77 2.10
N GLY A 219 31.28 12.44 3.18
CA GLY A 219 31.35 11.08 3.72
C GLY A 219 30.00 10.56 4.24
N LEU A 220 29.20 11.40 4.90
CA LEU A 220 27.87 11.01 5.37
C LEU A 220 26.89 10.79 4.20
N ILE A 221 26.97 11.60 3.14
CA ILE A 221 26.13 11.43 1.94
C ILE A 221 26.44 10.09 1.25
N LEU A 222 27.72 9.78 1.07
CA LEU A 222 28.14 8.47 0.53
C LEU A 222 27.67 7.31 1.42
N ALA A 223 27.80 7.45 2.74
CA ALA A 223 27.31 6.44 3.69
C ALA A 223 25.79 6.22 3.57
N ILE A 224 24.99 7.29 3.41
CA ILE A 224 23.54 7.20 3.22
C ILE A 224 23.19 6.48 1.92
N ILE A 225 23.88 6.77 0.81
CA ILE A 225 23.65 6.11 -0.48
C ILE A 225 23.96 4.61 -0.38
N VAL A 226 25.11 4.26 0.22
CA VAL A 226 25.49 2.85 0.44
C VAL A 226 24.47 2.15 1.32
N LEU A 227 24.05 2.78 2.43
CA LEU A 227 23.02 2.25 3.31
C LEU A 227 21.70 2.02 2.57
N ALA A 228 21.27 2.95 1.72
CA ALA A 228 20.05 2.81 0.93
C ALA A 228 20.13 1.60 -0.02
N ILE A 229 21.27 1.39 -0.70
CA ILE A 229 21.48 0.23 -1.57
C ILE A 229 21.43 -1.09 -0.76
N VAL A 230 22.10 -1.13 0.39
CA VAL A 230 22.11 -2.31 1.28
C VAL A 230 20.70 -2.63 1.77
N VAL A 231 19.94 -1.62 2.19
CA VAL A 231 18.56 -1.79 2.64
C VAL A 231 17.67 -2.29 1.50
N ILE A 232 17.80 -1.74 0.28
CA ILE A 232 17.06 -2.23 -0.89
C ILE A 232 17.41 -3.70 -1.19
N ALA A 233 18.70 -4.05 -1.16
CA ALA A 233 19.14 -5.43 -1.38
C ALA A 233 18.56 -6.39 -0.34
N LEU A 234 18.54 -5.97 0.93
CA LEU A 234 17.95 -6.74 2.03
C LEU A 234 16.43 -6.92 1.83
N ILE A 235 15.71 -5.85 1.49
CA ILE A 235 14.27 -5.92 1.18
C ILE A 235 14.01 -6.91 0.04
N VAL A 236 14.78 -6.84 -1.06
CA VAL A 236 14.62 -7.75 -2.20
C VAL A 236 14.93 -9.20 -1.81
N PHE A 237 15.93 -9.42 -0.95
CA PHE A 237 16.26 -10.75 -0.44
C PHE A 237 15.11 -11.35 0.36
N PHE A 238 14.56 -10.61 1.33
CA PHE A 238 13.44 -11.08 2.16
C PHE A 238 12.14 -11.23 1.36
N GLU A 239 11.86 -10.34 0.41
CA GLU A 239 10.65 -10.41 -0.43
C GLU A 239 10.69 -11.58 -1.43
N ARG A 240 11.88 -11.97 -1.91
CA ARG A 240 12.07 -13.13 -2.79
C ARG A 240 12.27 -14.44 -2.02
N ALA A 241 12.51 -14.38 -0.72
CA ALA A 241 12.66 -15.56 0.12
C ALA A 241 11.33 -16.33 0.20
N GLN A 242 11.40 -17.63 -0.10
CA GLN A 242 10.26 -18.53 -0.05
C GLN A 242 10.69 -19.88 0.52
N ARG A 243 9.86 -20.43 1.41
CA ARG A 243 9.94 -21.81 1.84
C ARG A 243 9.21 -22.68 0.84
N ARG A 244 9.93 -23.62 0.23
CA ARG A 244 9.35 -24.58 -0.71
C ARG A 244 8.89 -25.82 0.05
N LEU A 245 7.59 -26.05 0.13
CA LEU A 245 7.02 -27.30 0.65
C LEU A 245 6.85 -28.28 -0.49
N LEU A 246 7.49 -29.44 -0.43
CA LEU A 246 7.38 -30.46 -1.48
C LEU A 246 5.97 -31.08 -1.47
N ILE A 247 5.35 -31.12 -2.64
CA ILE A 247 4.08 -31.80 -2.89
C ILE A 247 4.32 -32.90 -3.91
N GLN A 248 3.68 -34.04 -3.70
CA GLN A 248 3.63 -35.11 -4.68
C GLN A 248 2.20 -35.26 -5.19
N TYR A 249 2.08 -35.40 -6.51
CA TYR A 249 0.85 -35.86 -7.13
C TYR A 249 0.95 -37.38 -7.33
N PRO A 250 0.01 -38.16 -6.78
CA PRO A 250 0.03 -39.60 -6.87
C PRO A 250 -0.07 -40.02 -8.35
N LYS A 251 0.66 -41.08 -8.66
CA LYS A 251 0.77 -41.61 -10.01
C LYS A 251 -0.60 -42.03 -10.52
N ARG A 252 -1.00 -41.54 -11.70
CA ARG A 252 -2.08 -42.19 -12.47
C ARG A 252 -1.48 -43.37 -13.21
N GLN A 253 -1.88 -44.58 -12.83
CA GLN A 253 -1.57 -45.77 -13.60
C GLN A 253 -2.49 -45.80 -14.83
N VAL A 254 -1.93 -45.61 -16.02
CA VAL A 254 -2.65 -45.78 -17.29
C VAL A 254 -2.11 -47.04 -17.95
N GLY A 255 -2.88 -48.14 -17.87
CA GLY A 255 -2.46 -49.45 -18.37
C GLY A 255 -1.34 -50.09 -17.54
N ASN A 256 -0.37 -50.73 -18.21
CA ASN A 256 0.74 -51.45 -17.58
C ASN A 256 2.01 -50.60 -17.37
N ARG A 257 1.95 -49.29 -17.64
CA ARG A 257 3.08 -48.35 -17.46
C ARG A 257 2.77 -47.36 -16.35
N MET A 258 3.62 -47.37 -15.34
CA MET A 258 3.55 -46.42 -14.23
C MET A 258 4.18 -45.10 -14.65
N PHE A 259 3.38 -44.06 -14.90
CA PHE A 259 3.89 -42.71 -15.11
C PHE A 259 4.50 -42.20 -13.79
N GLN A 260 5.72 -41.65 -13.87
CA GLN A 260 6.41 -41.07 -12.74
C GLN A 260 5.61 -39.87 -12.22
N GLY A 261 5.38 -39.82 -10.91
CA GLY A 261 4.65 -38.72 -10.30
C GLY A 261 5.52 -37.48 -10.35
N ASP A 262 4.99 -36.39 -10.89
CA ASP A 262 5.68 -35.10 -10.88
C ASP A 262 5.78 -34.60 -9.44
N THR A 263 7.01 -34.33 -9.00
CA THR A 263 7.27 -33.60 -7.76
C THR A 263 7.10 -32.12 -8.04
N SER A 264 6.18 -31.49 -7.32
CA SER A 264 6.00 -30.03 -7.34
C SER A 264 6.34 -29.45 -5.96
N HIS A 265 6.29 -28.14 -5.82
CA HIS A 265 6.41 -27.48 -4.53
C HIS A 265 5.36 -26.38 -4.39
N LEU A 266 4.83 -26.24 -3.17
CA LEU A 266 4.05 -25.08 -2.76
C LEU A 266 5.04 -24.02 -2.24
N PRO A 267 5.16 -22.87 -2.90
CA PRO A 267 5.96 -21.78 -2.37
C PRO A 267 5.18 -21.03 -1.28
N LEU A 268 5.70 -21.06 -0.06
CA LEU A 268 5.26 -20.17 1.03
C LEU A 268 6.24 -18.99 1.11
N LYS A 269 5.78 -17.78 0.80
CA LYS A 269 6.61 -16.58 0.95
C LYS A 269 6.86 -16.27 2.42
N LEU A 270 8.02 -15.68 2.72
CA LEU A 270 8.32 -15.23 4.10
C LEU A 270 7.35 -14.13 4.55
N ASN A 271 7.12 -13.16 3.67
CA ASN A 271 6.15 -12.09 3.88
C ASN A 271 4.97 -12.26 2.90
N THR A 272 3.92 -12.95 3.33
CA THR A 272 2.66 -13.03 2.56
C THR A 272 1.85 -11.73 2.62
N SER A 273 2.09 -10.91 3.64
CA SER A 273 1.34 -9.68 3.91
C SER A 273 1.79 -8.49 3.05
N GLY A 274 2.99 -8.53 2.49
CA GLY A 274 3.54 -7.49 1.62
C GLY A 274 3.65 -6.13 2.33
N VAL A 275 3.22 -5.06 1.66
CA VAL A 275 3.33 -3.66 2.13
C VAL A 275 2.11 -3.21 2.95
N ILE A 276 1.10 -4.06 3.10
CA ILE A 276 -0.17 -3.69 3.73
C ILE A 276 -0.04 -3.41 5.24
N PRO A 277 0.69 -4.21 6.06
CA PRO A 277 0.80 -3.96 7.50
C PRO A 277 1.41 -2.59 7.89
N PRO A 278 2.49 -2.09 7.25
CA PRO A 278 2.96 -0.72 7.51
C PRO A 278 1.95 0.37 7.16
N ILE A 279 1.18 0.17 6.09
CA ILE A 279 0.10 1.10 5.69
C ILE A 279 -1.02 1.08 6.75
N PHE A 280 -1.29 -0.08 7.36
CA PHE A 280 -2.21 -0.18 8.50
C PHE A 280 -1.73 0.55 9.73
N ALA A 281 -0.51 0.23 10.14
CA ALA A 281 0.06 0.81 11.33
C ALA A 281 0.06 2.34 11.22
N SER A 282 0.43 2.88 10.05
CA SER A 282 0.43 4.32 9.81
C SER A 282 -0.97 4.92 9.77
N SER A 283 -1.95 4.30 9.10
CA SER A 283 -3.32 4.83 9.04
C SER A 283 -4.06 4.79 10.38
N LEU A 284 -3.87 3.75 11.20
CA LEU A 284 -4.52 3.65 12.52
C LEU A 284 -3.90 4.63 13.52
N LEU A 285 -2.58 4.84 13.49
CA LEU A 285 -1.93 5.87 14.31
C LEU A 285 -2.32 7.30 13.89
N LEU A 286 -2.78 7.47 12.65
CA LEU A 286 -3.22 8.76 12.10
C LEU A 286 -4.56 9.20 12.70
N LEU A 287 -5.47 8.26 12.97
CA LEU A 287 -6.82 8.57 13.47
C LEU A 287 -6.80 9.37 14.79
N PRO A 288 -6.10 8.95 15.86
CA PRO A 288 -6.02 9.74 17.09
C PRO A 288 -5.38 11.12 16.87
N ALA A 289 -4.32 11.19 16.06
CA ALA A 289 -3.65 12.45 15.75
C ALA A 289 -4.58 13.44 15.02
N THR A 290 -5.40 12.95 14.09
CA THR A 290 -6.41 13.79 13.42
C THR A 290 -7.53 14.23 14.34
N VAL A 291 -8.10 13.32 15.15
CA VAL A 291 -9.16 13.64 16.12
C VAL A 291 -8.67 14.68 17.12
N ALA A 292 -7.43 14.54 17.59
CA ALA A 292 -6.79 15.50 18.47
C ALA A 292 -6.51 16.85 17.81
N GLY A 293 -6.23 16.87 16.51
CA GLY A 293 -6.11 18.11 15.73
C GLY A 293 -7.45 18.83 15.53
N PHE A 294 -8.55 18.08 15.51
CA PHE A 294 -9.92 18.64 15.43
C PHE A 294 -10.44 19.15 16.77
N SER A 295 -10.08 18.52 17.89
CA SER A 295 -10.33 19.08 19.21
C SER A 295 -9.32 20.20 19.46
N GLN A 296 -9.74 21.46 19.52
CA GLN A 296 -8.86 22.56 19.94
C GLN A 296 -8.11 22.12 21.21
N THR A 297 -6.77 22.10 21.13
CA THR A 297 -5.86 21.61 22.18
C THR A 297 -6.07 22.27 23.53
N THR A 298 -6.81 23.37 23.57
CA THR A 298 -7.25 24.12 24.75
C THR A 298 -8.23 23.37 25.66
N ASN A 299 -8.99 22.39 25.16
CA ASN A 299 -10.01 21.65 25.93
C ASN A 299 -9.67 20.17 26.21
N LEU A 300 -8.46 19.72 25.86
CA LEU A 300 -8.03 18.35 26.13
C LEU A 300 -7.52 18.23 27.58
N PRO A 301 -7.95 17.21 28.35
CA PRO A 301 -7.39 16.92 29.66
C PRO A 301 -5.85 16.77 29.59
N ALA A 302 -5.12 17.19 30.63
CA ALA A 302 -3.65 17.15 30.67
C ALA A 302 -3.04 15.77 30.36
N TRP A 303 -3.74 14.69 30.69
CA TRP A 303 -3.34 13.32 30.33
C TRP A 303 -3.41 13.08 28.83
N ALA A 304 -4.41 13.63 28.14
CA ALA A 304 -4.59 13.46 26.70
C ALA A 304 -3.55 14.27 25.92
N SER A 305 -3.23 15.50 26.34
CA SER A 305 -2.18 16.31 25.72
C SER A 305 -0.78 15.70 25.92
N THR A 306 -0.52 15.07 27.06
CA THR A 306 0.74 14.35 27.33
C THR A 306 0.85 13.08 26.48
N VAL A 307 -0.25 12.33 26.32
CA VAL A 307 -0.31 11.17 25.41
C VAL A 307 -0.06 11.60 23.97
N LEU A 308 -0.68 12.69 23.51
CA LEU A 308 -0.47 13.25 22.17
C LEU A 308 0.95 13.75 21.94
N ALA A 309 1.56 14.40 22.92
CA ALA A 309 2.96 14.78 22.86
C ALA A 309 3.86 13.53 22.78
N SER A 310 3.55 12.47 23.55
CA SER A 310 4.31 11.22 23.57
C SER A 310 4.18 10.38 22.29
N LEU A 311 3.06 10.53 21.57
CA LEU A 311 2.81 9.95 20.24
C LEU A 311 3.31 10.86 19.10
N GLY A 312 4.01 11.96 19.39
CA GLY A 312 4.66 12.77 18.37
C GLY A 312 5.70 11.98 17.57
N HIS A 313 5.73 12.19 16.26
CA HIS A 313 6.75 11.59 15.40
C HIS A 313 8.16 11.93 15.86
N GLY A 314 9.03 10.92 15.87
CA GLY A 314 10.42 11.05 16.34
C GLY A 314 10.61 10.72 17.81
N GLN A 315 9.52 10.54 18.58
CA GLN A 315 9.65 10.05 19.96
C GLN A 315 9.80 8.52 20.01
N PRO A 316 10.60 7.98 20.96
CA PRO A 316 10.79 6.54 21.10
C PRO A 316 9.49 5.77 21.30
N LEU A 317 8.53 6.36 22.01
CA LEU A 317 7.23 5.73 22.29
C LEU A 317 6.42 5.57 20.99
N TYR A 318 6.36 6.60 20.14
CA TYR A 318 5.75 6.49 18.81
C TYR A 318 6.42 5.39 17.98
N MET A 319 7.75 5.32 17.95
CA MET A 319 8.47 4.29 17.18
C MET A 319 8.20 2.87 17.70
N LEU A 320 8.13 2.70 19.03
CA LEU A 320 7.84 1.41 19.65
C LEU A 320 6.41 0.96 19.33
N PHE A 321 5.41 1.85 19.51
CA PHE A 321 4.03 1.54 19.15
C PHE A 321 3.87 1.27 17.65
N TYR A 322 4.52 2.06 16.80
CA TYR A 322 4.50 1.84 15.35
C TYR A 322 5.12 0.49 14.97
N ALA A 323 6.29 0.14 15.53
CA ALA A 323 6.91 -1.16 15.31
C ALA A 323 6.03 -2.32 15.83
N ALA A 324 5.46 -2.19 17.03
CA ALA A 324 4.57 -3.19 17.60
C ALA A 324 3.31 -3.40 16.73
N MET A 325 2.71 -2.31 16.22
CA MET A 325 1.56 -2.40 15.31
C MET A 325 1.94 -3.03 13.98
N ILE A 326 3.12 -2.73 13.41
CA ILE A 326 3.59 -3.40 12.19
C ILE A 326 3.70 -4.91 12.42
N VAL A 327 4.34 -5.33 13.51
CA VAL A 327 4.49 -6.76 13.84
C VAL A 327 3.12 -7.40 14.04
N PHE A 328 2.25 -6.79 14.84
CA PHE A 328 0.90 -7.28 15.08
C PHE A 328 0.11 -7.44 13.77
N PHE A 329 0.07 -6.41 12.92
CA PHE A 329 -0.65 -6.49 11.65
C PHE A 329 0.01 -7.43 10.65
N ALA A 330 1.33 -7.64 10.70
CA ALA A 330 2.00 -8.61 9.85
C ALA A 330 1.56 -10.05 10.18
N PHE A 331 1.52 -10.41 11.47
CA PHE A 331 1.01 -11.72 11.90
C PHE A 331 -0.49 -11.88 11.64
N PHE A 332 -1.27 -10.87 12.04
CA PHE A 332 -2.73 -10.89 11.91
C PHE A 332 -3.18 -10.96 10.45
N TYR A 333 -2.59 -10.15 9.57
CA TYR A 333 -2.96 -10.13 8.16
C TYR A 333 -2.52 -11.39 7.43
N THR A 334 -1.33 -11.93 7.76
CA THR A 334 -0.87 -13.22 7.21
C THR A 334 -1.86 -14.35 7.52
N ALA A 335 -2.32 -14.45 8.78
CA ALA A 335 -3.28 -15.47 9.20
C ALA A 335 -4.66 -15.34 8.51
N ILE A 336 -5.09 -14.12 8.19
CA ILE A 336 -6.37 -13.88 7.49
C ILE A 336 -6.26 -14.20 6.00
N VAL A 337 -5.17 -13.82 5.35
CA VAL A 337 -5.01 -13.99 3.90
C VAL A 337 -4.70 -15.44 3.55
N PHE A 338 -3.85 -16.09 4.34
CA PHE A 338 -3.47 -17.47 4.11
C PHE A 338 -4.26 -18.40 5.03
N ASN A 339 -5.27 -19.07 4.50
CA ASN A 339 -6.01 -20.10 5.22
C ASN A 339 -5.38 -21.49 4.97
N PRO A 340 -4.72 -22.11 5.98
CA PRO A 340 -4.10 -23.43 5.83
C PRO A 340 -5.11 -24.53 5.51
N LYS A 341 -6.34 -24.43 6.04
CA LYS A 341 -7.41 -25.42 5.83
C LYS A 341 -7.88 -25.40 4.37
N ASP A 342 -8.19 -24.22 3.85
CA ASP A 342 -8.60 -24.07 2.44
C ASP A 342 -7.49 -24.56 1.48
N THR A 343 -6.24 -24.26 1.79
CA THR A 343 -5.09 -24.69 0.99
C THR A 343 -4.92 -26.21 1.01
N ALA A 344 -5.07 -26.84 2.19
CA ALA A 344 -5.03 -28.30 2.33
C ALA A 344 -6.20 -28.99 1.61
N ASP A 345 -7.41 -28.40 1.66
CA ASP A 345 -8.57 -28.90 0.93
C ASP A 345 -8.42 -28.76 -0.58
N GLN A 346 -7.85 -27.66 -1.06
CA GLN A 346 -7.49 -27.50 -2.47
C GLN A 346 -6.44 -28.53 -2.90
N LEU A 347 -5.42 -28.75 -2.07
CA LEU A 347 -4.39 -29.77 -2.32
C LEU A 347 -5.04 -31.15 -2.49
N LYS A 348 -5.95 -31.51 -1.56
CA LYS A 348 -6.73 -32.75 -1.59
C LYS A 348 -7.63 -32.86 -2.83
N LYS A 349 -8.32 -31.79 -3.21
CA LYS A 349 -9.17 -31.74 -4.42
C LYS A 349 -8.37 -31.92 -5.71
N HIS A 350 -7.13 -31.44 -5.75
CA HIS A 350 -6.21 -31.64 -6.87
C HIS A 350 -5.38 -32.93 -6.77
N SER A 351 -5.77 -33.85 -5.88
CA SER A 351 -5.06 -35.10 -5.58
C SER A 351 -3.62 -34.92 -5.09
N GLY A 352 -3.16 -33.71 -4.77
CA GLY A 352 -1.83 -33.49 -4.22
C GLY A 352 -1.75 -33.85 -2.74
N PHE A 353 -0.58 -34.29 -2.27
CA PHE A 353 -0.31 -34.49 -0.85
C PHE A 353 1.12 -34.10 -0.48
N ILE A 354 1.32 -33.71 0.77
CA ILE A 354 2.66 -33.48 1.33
C ILE A 354 3.20 -34.81 1.85
N PRO A 355 4.36 -35.29 1.37
CA PRO A 355 4.94 -36.54 1.87
C PRO A 355 5.08 -36.54 3.39
N GLY A 356 4.62 -37.61 4.04
CA GLY A 356 4.64 -37.76 5.50
C GLY A 356 3.39 -37.26 6.24
N TYR A 357 2.49 -36.53 5.57
CA TYR A 357 1.24 -36.04 6.18
C TYR A 357 0.02 -36.55 5.43
N ARG A 358 -1.00 -37.00 6.17
CA ARG A 358 -2.27 -37.45 5.57
C ARG A 358 -3.03 -36.24 4.99
N PRO A 359 -3.58 -36.33 3.77
CA PRO A 359 -4.38 -35.25 3.18
C PRO A 359 -5.59 -34.87 4.04
N GLY A 360 -5.81 -33.57 4.22
CA GLY A 360 -6.85 -33.00 5.08
C GLY A 360 -6.25 -32.29 6.30
N GLU A 361 -6.83 -32.50 7.47
CA GLU A 361 -6.52 -31.74 8.71
C GLU A 361 -5.03 -31.78 9.08
N ARG A 362 -4.38 -32.95 9.00
CA ARG A 362 -2.94 -33.08 9.31
C ARG A 362 -2.04 -32.30 8.34
N THR A 363 -2.48 -32.11 7.10
CA THR A 363 -1.76 -31.26 6.13
C THR A 363 -1.96 -29.79 6.46
N ALA A 364 -3.16 -29.40 6.90
CA ALA A 364 -3.45 -28.03 7.34
C ALA A 364 -2.62 -27.65 8.58
N ASP A 365 -2.57 -28.53 9.59
CA ASP A 365 -1.78 -28.32 10.81
C ASP A 365 -0.28 -28.12 10.51
N TYR A 366 0.26 -28.90 9.57
CA TYR A 366 1.65 -28.78 9.17
C TYR A 366 1.91 -27.46 8.42
N ILE A 367 1.01 -27.06 7.51
CA ILE A 367 1.13 -25.79 6.81
C ILE A 367 1.06 -24.62 7.80
N ASP A 368 0.15 -24.68 8.78
CA ASP A 368 -0.01 -23.67 9.84
C ASP A 368 1.23 -23.56 10.74
N TYR A 369 1.78 -24.71 11.16
CA TYR A 369 3.03 -24.77 11.92
C TYR A 369 4.20 -24.15 11.17
N VAL A 370 4.30 -24.41 9.86
CA VAL A 370 5.35 -23.85 9.01
C VAL A 370 5.16 -22.34 8.83
N LEU A 371 3.93 -21.86 8.59
CA LEU A 371 3.63 -20.43 8.43
C LEU A 371 3.94 -19.63 9.70
N THR A 372 3.52 -20.13 10.86
CA THR A 372 3.71 -19.44 12.15
C THR A 372 5.19 -19.29 12.53
N ARG A 373 6.07 -20.18 12.04
CA ARG A 373 7.52 -20.08 12.26
C ARG A 373 8.26 -19.24 11.23
N ILE A 374 7.66 -19.04 10.07
CA ILE A 374 8.25 -18.30 8.96
C ILE A 374 7.90 -16.82 9.05
N THR A 375 6.64 -16.54 9.39
CA THR A 375 6.12 -15.20 9.67
C THR A 375 6.71 -14.70 10.97
#